data_AF-A0AAV5ER20-F1
#
_entry.id   AF-A0AAV5ER20-F1
#
_cell.length_a   1.000
_cell.length_b   1.000
_cell.length_c   1.000
_cell.angle_alpha   90.00
_cell.angle_beta   90.00
_cell.angle_gamma   90.00
#
_symmetry.space_group_name_H-M   'P 1'
#
loop_
_entity.id
_entity.type
_entity.pdbx_description
1 polymer ?
#
loop_
_entity_poly.entity_id
_entity_poly.type
_entity_poly.pdbx_seq_one_letter_code
_entity_poly.pdbx_strand_id
1 'polypeptide(L)'
;MEDKMRHYPVLINDEGIYAHAKTVAESLLGKENVMIAPQLMGAEDFGFYAQRMAGAFFNIAVGNKSTMVTVHSTHSPSFVIDEDVLPIGSAFHAAVAIEFLKKHVS
;
A
#
# COMPACT_ATOMS: atom_id res chain seq x y z
N MET A 1 -7.33 -35.65 9.61
CA MET A 1 -7.96 -34.74 8.64
C MET A 1 -6.87 -33.79 8.21
N GLU A 2 -6.35 -33.94 7.00
CA GLU A 2 -5.38 -32.98 6.47
C GLU A 2 -6.09 -31.64 6.34
N ASP A 3 -5.59 -30.64 7.06
CA ASP A 3 -6.06 -29.26 6.95
C ASP A 3 -5.79 -28.83 5.50
N LYS A 4 -6.86 -28.61 4.71
CA LYS A 4 -6.72 -28.22 3.32
C LYS A 4 -6.02 -26.86 3.29
N MET A 5 -4.75 -26.84 2.87
CA MET A 5 -4.02 -25.58 2.69
C MET A 5 -4.85 -24.61 1.86
N ARG A 6 -5.19 -23.48 2.48
CA ARG A 6 -5.94 -22.41 1.83
C ARG A 6 -4.95 -21.46 1.17
N HIS A 7 -4.92 -21.44 -0.16
CA HIS A 7 -4.14 -20.46 -0.91
C HIS A 7 -4.64 -19.04 -0.63
N TYR A 8 -3.71 -18.08 -0.61
CA TYR A 8 -4.07 -16.67 -0.54
C TYR A 8 -4.75 -16.27 -1.86
N PRO A 9 -5.93 -15.62 -1.80
CA PRO A 9 -6.60 -15.16 -2.99
C PRO A 9 -5.81 -14.03 -3.65
N VAL A 10 -6.07 -13.79 -4.93
CA VAL A 10 -5.54 -12.62 -5.62
C VAL A 10 -6.02 -11.36 -4.90
N LEU A 11 -5.09 -10.48 -4.54
CA LEU A 11 -5.41 -9.16 -3.99
C LEU A 11 -5.87 -8.27 -5.15
N ILE A 12 -7.16 -7.97 -5.17
CA ILE A 12 -7.77 -7.07 -6.14
C ILE A 12 -8.20 -5.80 -5.39
N ASN A 13 -7.67 -4.65 -5.81
CA ASN A 13 -8.10 -3.37 -5.25
C ASN A 13 -9.49 -2.99 -5.79
N ASP A 14 -10.37 -2.57 -4.91
CA ASP A 14 -11.64 -1.93 -5.29
C ASP A 14 -11.36 -0.60 -6.02
N GLU A 15 -12.03 -0.37 -7.15
CA GLU A 15 -11.79 0.80 -8.01
C GLU A 15 -12.10 2.12 -7.30
N GLY A 16 -13.15 2.16 -6.46
CA GLY A 16 -13.58 3.35 -5.74
C GLY A 16 -12.62 3.71 -4.61
N ILE A 17 -12.23 2.73 -3.80
CA ILE A 17 -11.26 2.94 -2.71
C ILE A 17 -9.86 3.25 -3.28
N TYR A 18 -9.47 2.59 -4.37
CA TYR A 18 -8.25 2.93 -5.11
C TYR A 18 -8.26 4.38 -5.58
N ALA A 19 -9.32 4.82 -6.26
CA ALA A 19 -9.44 6.18 -6.76
C ALA A 19 -9.40 7.22 -5.63
N HIS A 20 -10.12 6.97 -4.53
CA HIS A 20 -10.10 7.84 -3.34
C HIS A 20 -8.70 7.98 -2.76
N ALA A 21 -8.04 6.87 -2.47
CA ALA A 21 -6.70 6.89 -1.88
C ALA A 21 -5.66 7.51 -2.83
N LYS A 22 -5.76 7.25 -4.14
CA LYS A 22 -4.92 7.90 -5.16
C LYS A 22 -5.09 9.42 -5.15
N THR A 23 -6.31 9.93 -5.12
CA THR A 23 -6.57 11.38 -5.03
C THR A 23 -5.97 11.98 -3.76
N VAL A 24 -6.11 11.29 -2.62
CA VAL A 24 -5.50 11.74 -1.35
C VAL A 24 -3.98 11.75 -1.45
N ALA A 25 -3.37 10.70 -2.00
CA ALA A 25 -1.93 10.60 -2.19
C ALA A 25 -1.41 11.72 -3.10
N GLU A 26 -2.08 11.98 -4.23
CA GLU A 26 -1.70 13.05 -5.16
C GLU A 26 -1.80 14.43 -4.53
N SER A 27 -2.81 14.65 -3.66
CA SER A 27 -2.95 15.91 -2.93
C SER A 27 -1.91 16.08 -1.83
N LEU A 28 -1.49 14.99 -1.17
CA LEU A 28 -0.55 15.03 -0.05
C LEU A 28 0.91 15.07 -0.52
N LEU A 29 1.22 14.33 -1.59
CA LEU A 29 2.59 14.06 -2.02
C LEU A 29 2.94 14.68 -3.38
N GLY A 30 1.97 15.23 -4.12
CA GLY A 30 2.17 15.66 -5.50
C GLY A 30 1.98 14.51 -6.48
N LYS A 31 1.47 14.82 -7.68
CA LYS A 31 1.14 13.80 -8.71
C LYS A 31 2.36 13.05 -9.22
N GLU A 32 3.49 13.72 -9.28
CA GLU A 32 4.78 13.19 -9.71
C GLU A 32 5.33 12.11 -8.76
N ASN A 33 4.89 12.10 -7.50
CA ASN A 33 5.31 11.13 -6.49
C ASN A 33 4.33 9.95 -6.35
N VAL A 34 3.27 9.90 -7.17
CA VAL A 34 2.29 8.81 -7.18
C VAL A 34 2.37 8.06 -8.50
N MET A 35 2.70 6.77 -8.43
CA MET A 35 2.89 5.92 -9.59
C MET A 35 1.95 4.72 -9.55
N ILE A 36 1.60 4.20 -10.73
CA ILE A 36 0.91 2.91 -10.82
C ILE A 36 1.95 1.81 -10.57
N ALA A 37 1.74 1.05 -9.49
CA ALA A 37 2.57 -0.12 -9.23
C ALA A 37 2.31 -1.21 -10.29
N PRO A 38 3.35 -1.93 -10.74
CA PRO A 38 3.16 -3.10 -11.60
C PRO A 38 2.45 -4.20 -10.82
N GLN A 39 1.81 -5.12 -11.55
CA GLN A 39 1.29 -6.35 -10.95
C GLN A 39 2.46 -7.21 -10.44
N LEU A 40 2.31 -7.76 -9.24
CA LEU A 40 3.32 -8.59 -8.59
C LEU A 40 2.79 -10.01 -8.43
N MET A 41 3.69 -11.00 -8.53
CA MET A 41 3.42 -12.41 -8.25
C MET A 41 3.63 -12.78 -6.78
N GLY A 42 3.69 -11.77 -5.89
CA GLY A 42 3.80 -11.97 -4.45
C GLY A 42 2.50 -12.52 -3.85
N ALA A 43 2.62 -13.22 -2.71
CA ALA A 43 1.47 -13.68 -1.94
C ALA A 43 1.21 -12.71 -0.80
N GLU A 44 -0.04 -12.25 -0.66
CA GLU A 44 -0.46 -11.28 0.35
C GLU A 44 -1.83 -11.70 0.90
N ASP A 45 -1.95 -11.85 2.22
CA ASP A 45 -3.17 -12.33 2.86
C ASP A 45 -4.25 -11.24 2.95
N PHE A 46 -3.89 -9.97 2.71
CA PHE A 46 -4.84 -8.86 2.59
C PHE A 46 -5.93 -9.13 1.54
N GLY A 47 -5.66 -9.99 0.55
CA GLY A 47 -6.66 -10.46 -0.40
C GLY A 47 -7.91 -11.07 0.26
N PHE A 48 -7.81 -11.65 1.46
CA PHE A 48 -8.98 -12.15 2.20
C PHE A 48 -9.91 -11.04 2.71
N TYR A 49 -9.36 -9.86 3.02
CA TYR A 49 -10.16 -8.67 3.37
C TYR A 49 -10.78 -8.07 2.11
N ALA A 50 -9.98 -7.91 1.04
CA ALA A 50 -10.44 -7.35 -0.23
C ALA A 50 -11.59 -8.17 -0.89
N GLN A 51 -11.71 -9.47 -0.59
CA GLN A 51 -12.85 -10.29 -1.02
C GLN A 51 -14.17 -9.99 -0.29
N ARG A 52 -14.12 -9.33 0.88
CA ARG A 52 -15.28 -9.14 1.77
C ARG A 52 -15.71 -7.68 1.90
N MET A 53 -14.80 -6.75 1.65
CA MET A 53 -15.07 -5.32 1.73
C MET A 53 -14.33 -4.59 0.63
N ALA A 54 -14.87 -3.45 0.22
CA ALA A 54 -14.15 -2.53 -0.65
C ALA A 54 -12.86 -2.11 0.05
N GLY A 55 -11.72 -2.54 -0.49
CA GLY A 55 -10.41 -2.33 0.08
C GLY A 55 -9.39 -2.06 -1.01
N ALA A 56 -8.34 -1.31 -0.67
CA ALA A 56 -7.23 -1.08 -1.56
C ALA A 56 -5.90 -1.16 -0.80
N PHE A 57 -4.91 -1.75 -1.46
CA PHE A 57 -3.56 -1.98 -0.97
C PHE A 57 -2.58 -1.16 -1.81
N PHE A 58 -1.62 -0.53 -1.12
CA PHE A 58 -0.65 0.38 -1.71
C PHE A 58 0.74 0.09 -1.17
N ASN A 59 1.74 0.31 -2.01
CA ASN A 59 3.14 0.28 -1.60
C ASN A 59 3.62 1.70 -1.34
N ILE A 60 4.41 1.87 -0.29
CA ILE A 60 5.16 3.09 -0.02
C ILE A 60 6.62 2.77 -0.29
N ALA A 61 7.27 3.55 -1.16
CA ALA A 61 8.65 3.29 -1.54
C ALA A 61 9.58 3.61 -0.36
N VAL A 62 10.26 2.59 0.17
CA VAL A 62 11.12 2.69 1.36
C VAL A 62 12.62 2.73 1.04
N GLY A 63 12.99 2.68 -0.24
CA GLY A 63 14.38 2.68 -0.68
C GLY A 63 14.80 4.05 -1.20
N ASN A 64 15.96 4.53 -0.76
CA ASN A 64 16.50 5.82 -1.18
C ASN A 64 17.94 5.70 -1.68
N LYS A 65 18.14 5.86 -2.99
CA LYS A 65 19.48 5.71 -3.61
C LYS A 65 20.44 6.86 -3.28
N SER A 66 19.96 7.95 -2.71
CA SER A 66 20.82 9.08 -2.31
C SER A 66 21.42 8.90 -0.92
N THR A 67 20.74 8.17 -0.03
CA THR A 67 21.17 7.94 1.35
C THR A 67 21.63 6.50 1.61
N MET A 68 21.18 5.54 0.78
CA MET A 68 21.48 4.11 0.95
C MET A 68 22.48 3.62 -0.09
N VAL A 69 23.53 2.93 0.37
CA VAL A 69 24.58 2.34 -0.50
C VAL A 69 24.00 1.27 -1.42
N THR A 70 23.04 0.48 -0.94
CA THR A 70 22.36 -0.55 -1.72
C THR A 70 20.92 -0.69 -1.22
N VAL A 71 19.97 -0.74 -2.14
CA VAL A 71 18.57 -1.04 -1.85
C VAL A 71 18.36 -2.53 -2.07
N HIS A 72 18.03 -3.25 -0.99
CA HIS A 72 17.74 -4.69 -1.03
C HIS A 72 16.23 -4.93 -1.13
N SER A 73 15.83 -6.03 -1.74
CA SER A 73 14.42 -6.43 -1.80
C SER A 73 13.92 -6.90 -0.43
N THR A 74 12.60 -6.90 -0.24
CA THR A 74 11.97 -7.62 0.86
C THR A 74 12.44 -9.09 0.87
N HIS A 75 12.48 -9.69 2.07
CA HIS A 75 13.04 -11.03 2.36
C HIS A 75 14.57 -11.19 2.25
N SER A 76 15.32 -10.15 1.87
CA SER A 76 16.79 -10.18 2.00
C SER A 76 17.22 -10.06 3.47
N PRO A 77 18.27 -10.78 3.93
CA PRO A 77 18.84 -10.57 5.27
C PRO A 77 19.49 -9.19 5.45
N SER A 78 19.78 -8.50 4.35
CA SER A 78 20.31 -7.13 4.35
C SER A 78 19.23 -6.07 4.13
N PHE A 79 17.95 -6.45 4.20
CA PHE A 79 16.84 -5.51 4.02
C PHE A 79 16.83 -4.48 5.15
N VAL A 80 16.89 -3.22 4.75
CA VAL A 80 16.73 -2.03 5.60
C VAL A 80 15.87 -1.03 4.85
N ILE A 81 15.25 -0.10 5.58
CA ILE A 81 14.40 0.96 5.02
C ILE A 81 15.00 2.33 5.28
N ASP A 82 14.66 3.30 4.43
CA ASP A 82 14.82 4.72 4.75
C ASP A 82 13.69 5.13 5.72
N GLU A 83 14.05 5.46 6.96
CA GLU A 83 13.08 5.80 8.01
C GLU A 83 12.40 7.16 7.79
N ASP A 84 12.94 8.02 6.92
CA ASP A 84 12.32 9.29 6.53
C ASP A 84 10.94 9.08 5.85
N VAL A 85 10.65 7.85 5.41
CA VAL A 85 9.37 7.46 4.84
C VAL A 85 8.28 7.20 5.89
N LEU A 86 8.63 6.95 7.15
CA LEU A 86 7.67 6.59 8.20
C LEU A 86 6.62 7.70 8.45
N PRO A 87 7.00 9.00 8.51
CA PRO A 87 6.03 10.08 8.59
C PRO A 87 5.11 10.15 7.37
N ILE A 88 5.63 9.90 6.16
CA ILE A 88 4.85 9.89 4.91
C ILE A 88 3.77 8.80 4.97
N GLY A 89 4.15 7.58 5.34
CA GLY A 89 3.21 6.48 5.42
C GLY A 89 2.12 6.69 6.47
N SER A 90 2.50 7.25 7.62
CA SER A 90 1.56 7.57 8.71
C SER A 90 0.58 8.67 8.29
N ALA A 91 1.09 9.75 7.69
CA ALA A 91 0.27 10.87 7.21
C ALA A 91 -0.69 10.42 6.10
N PHE A 92 -0.23 9.57 5.17
CA PHE A 92 -1.05 9.05 4.10
C PHE A 92 -2.23 8.21 4.62
N HIS A 93 -1.99 7.25 5.52
CA HIS A 93 -3.06 6.44 6.10
C HIS A 93 -4.09 7.30 6.85
N ALA A 94 -3.62 8.25 7.67
CA ALA A 94 -4.50 9.17 8.39
C ALA A 94 -5.33 10.03 7.44
N ALA A 95 -4.71 10.60 6.40
CA ALA A 95 -5.39 11.42 5.41
C ALA A 95 -6.46 10.62 4.63
N VAL A 96 -6.15 9.38 4.23
CA VAL A 96 -7.12 8.51 3.53
C VAL A 96 -8.37 8.30 4.38
N ALA A 97 -8.20 7.99 5.67
CA ALA A 97 -9.32 7.79 6.59
C ALA A 97 -10.12 9.08 6.82
N ILE A 98 -9.44 10.19 7.12
CA ILE A 98 -10.10 11.49 7.39
C ILE A 98 -10.91 11.94 6.17
N GLU A 99 -10.31 11.93 4.99
CA GLU A 99 -10.98 12.38 3.77
C GLU A 99 -12.10 11.43 3.34
N PHE A 100 -11.99 10.13 3.64
CA PHE A 100 -13.08 9.20 3.41
C PHE A 100 -14.29 9.53 4.31
N LEU A 101 -14.05 9.71 5.61
CA LEU A 101 -15.11 10.01 6.58
C LEU A 101 -15.79 11.36 6.29
N LYS A 102 -15.02 12.40 5.93
CA LYS A 102 -15.59 13.70 5.54
C LYS A 102 -16.61 13.61 4.41
N LYS A 103 -16.33 12.77 3.39
CA LYS A 103 -17.20 12.58 2.22
C LYS A 103 -18.46 11.76 2.49
N HIS A 104 -18.47 10.93 3.53
CA HIS A 104 -19.53 9.91 3.72
C HIS A 104 -20.28 10.02 5.06
N VAL A 105 -19.81 10.86 5.99
CA VAL A 105 -20.42 11.06 7.32
C VAL A 105 -20.99 12.48 7.46
N SER A 106 -21.10 13.24 6.37
CA SER A 106 -21.77 14.55 6.34
C SER A 106 -23.29 14.44 6.16
#